data_AF-A0A8B7RQ25-F1
#
_entry.id   AF-A0A8B7RQ25-F1
#
_cell.length_a   1.000
_cell.length_b   1.000
_cell.length_c   1.000
_cell.angle_alpha   90.00
_cell.angle_beta   90.00
_cell.angle_gamma   90.00
#
_symmetry.space_group_name_H-M   'P 1'
#
loop_
_entity.id
_entity.type
_entity.pdbx_description
1 polymer ?
#
loop_
_entity_poly.entity_id
_entity_poly.type
_entity_poly.pdbx_seq_one_letter_code
_entity_poly.pdbx_strand_id
1 'polypeptide(L)'
;MTVTGLGWRDVLEAIKSNRPIANPNPGFRQQLEEFGWGSSRKLRRQLEERFGESPFRDEEEMRALLPLCKRCRQGSATSAASPAPQPSASEGTLQRLVPRTPRETHGPLPLLARVKQTFSCLPRCLSRKGGK
;
A
#
# COMPACT_ATOMS: atom_id res chain seq x y z
N MET A 1 -10.05 -0.52 -4.27
CA MET A 1 -11.09 -1.07 -5.17
C MET A 1 -11.97 0.03 -5.70
N THR A 2 -12.87 0.63 -4.90
CA THR A 2 -13.79 1.65 -5.40
C THR A 2 -13.08 2.86 -5.99
N VAL A 3 -12.14 3.47 -5.27
CA VAL A 3 -11.43 4.69 -5.73
C VAL A 3 -10.36 4.40 -6.79
N THR A 4 -9.82 3.18 -6.80
CA THR A 4 -8.54 2.90 -7.49
C THR A 4 -8.67 2.01 -8.73
N GLY A 5 -9.87 1.58 -9.15
CA GLY A 5 -9.99 0.62 -10.26
C GLY A 5 -9.61 -0.83 -9.93
N LEU A 6 -8.54 -1.03 -9.16
CA LEU A 6 -7.88 -2.32 -8.90
C LEU A 6 -8.74 -3.33 -8.12
N GLY A 7 -8.47 -4.62 -8.38
CA GLY A 7 -9.05 -5.75 -7.65
C GLY A 7 -8.52 -5.89 -6.23
N TRP A 8 -9.25 -6.63 -5.38
CA TRP A 8 -8.98 -6.65 -3.94
C TRP A 8 -7.62 -7.28 -3.60
N ARG A 9 -7.13 -8.20 -4.43
CA ARG A 9 -5.83 -8.87 -4.25
C ARG A 9 -4.69 -7.88 -4.43
N ASP A 10 -4.72 -7.11 -5.50
CA ASP A 10 -3.74 -6.05 -5.76
C ASP A 10 -3.79 -4.99 -4.65
N VAL A 11 -5.00 -4.56 -4.28
CA VAL A 11 -5.17 -3.59 -3.17
C VAL A 11 -4.58 -4.13 -1.88
N LEU A 12 -4.84 -5.39 -1.53
CA LEU A 12 -4.29 -6.02 -0.33
C LEU A 12 -2.77 -6.10 -0.39
N GLU A 13 -2.19 -6.41 -1.54
CA GLU A 13 -0.74 -6.46 -1.71
C GLU A 13 -0.10 -5.07 -1.55
N ALA A 14 -0.67 -4.04 -2.17
CA ALA A 14 -0.23 -2.65 -1.99
C ALA A 14 -0.33 -2.18 -0.53
N ILE A 15 -1.39 -2.60 0.18
CA ILE A 15 -1.53 -2.34 1.62
C ILE A 15 -0.43 -3.04 2.41
N LYS A 16 -0.10 -4.30 2.09
CA LYS A 16 0.97 -5.06 2.77
C LYS A 16 2.33 -4.40 2.66
N SER A 17 2.63 -3.70 1.55
CA SER A 17 3.86 -2.90 1.40
C SER A 17 4.01 -1.82 2.47
N ASN A 18 2.90 -1.34 3.06
CA ASN A 18 2.90 -0.33 4.12
C ASN A 18 2.51 -0.88 5.50
N ARG A 19 1.79 -2.02 5.53
CA ARG A 19 1.33 -2.71 6.74
C ARG A 19 1.47 -4.22 6.55
N PRO A 20 2.67 -4.81 6.78
CA PRO A 20 2.95 -6.22 6.45
C PRO A 20 2.07 -7.22 7.20
N ILE A 21 1.52 -6.82 8.35
CA ILE A 21 0.58 -7.62 9.16
C ILE A 21 -0.85 -7.63 8.60
N ALA A 22 -1.13 -6.99 7.46
CA ALA A 22 -2.45 -6.99 6.84
C ALA A 22 -2.82 -8.38 6.31
N ASN A 23 -3.70 -9.06 7.04
CA ASN A 23 -4.15 -10.41 6.71
C ASN A 23 -5.65 -10.57 7.02
N PRO A 24 -6.56 -10.20 6.11
CA PRO A 24 -7.99 -10.42 6.31
C PRO A 24 -8.29 -11.91 6.45
N ASN A 25 -9.23 -12.26 7.33
CA ASN A 25 -9.69 -13.64 7.49
C ASN A 25 -10.41 -14.15 6.21
N PRO A 26 -10.60 -15.47 6.04
CA PRO A 26 -11.20 -16.03 4.83
C PRO A 26 -12.58 -15.46 4.48
N GLY A 27 -13.45 -15.24 5.48
CA GLY A 27 -14.77 -14.63 5.28
C GLY A 27 -14.68 -13.22 4.70
N PHE A 28 -13.78 -12.38 5.24
CA PHE A 28 -13.55 -11.05 4.70
C PHE A 28 -12.95 -11.07 3.29
N ARG A 29 -12.12 -12.05 2.95
CA ARG A 29 -11.61 -12.20 1.58
C ARG A 29 -12.75 -12.55 0.61
N GLN A 30 -13.68 -13.40 1.01
CA GLN A 30 -14.86 -13.72 0.19
C GLN A 30 -15.73 -12.48 -0.04
N GLN A 31 -16.00 -11.71 1.02
CA GLN A 31 -16.74 -10.44 0.91
C GLN A 31 -16.03 -9.42 0.00
N LEU A 32 -14.69 -9.37 0.04
CA LEU A 32 -13.90 -8.51 -0.85
C LEU A 32 -13.98 -8.97 -2.31
N GLU A 33 -13.98 -10.27 -2.58
CA GLU A 33 -14.15 -10.83 -3.93
C GLU A 33 -15.54 -10.45 -4.49
N GLU A 34 -16.61 -10.69 -3.72
CA GLU A 34 -17.98 -10.38 -4.09
C GLU A 34 -18.19 -8.86 -4.32
N PHE A 35 -17.70 -8.04 -3.39
CA PHE A 35 -17.74 -6.58 -3.51
C PHE A 35 -16.99 -6.11 -4.76
N GLY A 36 -15.87 -6.76 -5.10
CA GLY A 36 -15.05 -6.43 -6.27
C GLY A 36 -15.78 -6.63 -7.58
N TRP A 37 -16.54 -7.71 -7.71
CA TRP A 37 -17.23 -8.08 -8.95
C TRP A 37 -18.44 -7.21 -9.28
N GLY A 38 -19.23 -6.80 -8.28
CA GLY A 38 -20.48 -6.07 -8.51
C GLY A 38 -20.47 -4.66 -7.93
N SER A 39 -20.55 -4.59 -6.60
CA SER A 39 -20.84 -3.35 -5.86
C SER A 39 -19.76 -2.26 -6.02
N SER A 40 -18.50 -2.63 -6.28
CA SER A 40 -17.40 -1.68 -6.41
C SER A 40 -17.60 -0.68 -7.55
N ARG A 41 -18.08 -1.13 -8.72
CA ARG A 41 -18.32 -0.27 -9.90
C ARG A 41 -19.52 0.65 -9.68
N LYS A 42 -20.60 0.12 -9.10
CA LYS A 42 -21.78 0.91 -8.76
C LYS A 42 -21.42 2.03 -7.78
N LEU A 43 -20.68 1.70 -6.72
CA LEU A 43 -20.28 2.68 -5.72
C LEU A 43 -19.31 3.71 -6.29
N ARG A 44 -18.40 3.32 -7.19
CA ARG A 44 -17.52 4.26 -7.89
C ARG A 44 -18.31 5.31 -8.65
N ARG A 45 -19.26 4.88 -9.50
CA ARG A 45 -20.13 5.80 -10.24
C ARG A 45 -20.91 6.73 -9.31
N GLN A 46 -21.44 6.21 -8.20
CA GLN A 46 -22.14 7.04 -7.22
C GLN A 46 -21.24 8.07 -6.54
N LEU A 47 -19.96 7.76 -6.31
CA LEU A 47 -19.00 8.73 -5.79
C LEU A 47 -18.71 9.82 -6.81
N GLU A 48 -18.51 9.45 -8.09
CA GLU A 48 -18.28 10.39 -9.19
C GLU A 48 -19.50 11.31 -9.41
N GLU A 49 -20.72 10.76 -9.40
CA GLU A 49 -21.96 11.55 -9.51
C GLU A 49 -22.13 12.55 -8.36
N ARG A 50 -21.66 12.22 -7.16
CA ARG A 50 -21.86 13.04 -5.94
C ARG A 50 -20.76 14.05 -5.70
N PHE A 51 -19.53 13.74 -6.09
CA PHE A 51 -18.34 14.50 -5.73
C PHE A 51 -17.45 14.88 -6.92
N GLY A 52 -17.78 14.42 -8.13
CA GLY A 52 -16.96 14.60 -9.32
C GLY A 52 -15.81 13.59 -9.41
N GLU A 53 -14.95 13.78 -10.40
CA GLU A 53 -13.75 12.96 -10.59
C GLU A 53 -12.72 13.20 -9.48
N SER A 54 -11.97 12.15 -9.14
CA SER A 54 -10.91 12.26 -8.13
C SER A 54 -9.75 13.12 -8.67
N PRO A 55 -9.29 14.16 -7.94
CA PRO A 55 -8.12 14.93 -8.34
C PRO A 55 -6.79 14.18 -8.10
N PHE A 56 -6.86 12.95 -7.56
CA PHE A 56 -5.69 12.17 -7.16
C PHE A 56 -5.43 11.00 -8.11
N ARG A 57 -4.16 10.71 -8.38
CA ARG A 57 -3.71 9.57 -9.21
C ARG A 57 -3.62 8.27 -8.40
N ASP A 58 -4.68 7.97 -7.66
CA ASP A 58 -4.72 6.92 -6.64
C ASP A 58 -4.48 5.51 -7.19
N GLU A 59 -4.96 5.23 -8.40
CA GLU A 59 -4.71 3.95 -9.06
C GLU A 59 -3.20 3.75 -9.34
N GLU A 60 -2.53 4.77 -9.86
CA GLU A 60 -1.10 4.72 -10.20
C GLU A 60 -0.23 4.63 -8.96
N GLU A 61 -0.56 5.40 -7.91
CA GLU A 61 0.10 5.30 -6.62
C GLU A 61 0.02 3.88 -6.04
N MET A 62 -1.14 3.21 -6.15
CA MET A 62 -1.26 1.83 -5.69
C MET A 62 -0.50 0.84 -6.59
N ARG A 63 -0.55 1.02 -7.91
CA ARG A 63 0.20 0.17 -8.86
C ARG A 63 1.71 0.23 -8.61
N ALA A 64 2.25 1.40 -8.27
CA ALA A 64 3.67 1.58 -7.94
C ALA A 64 4.11 0.81 -6.68
N LEU A 65 3.17 0.45 -5.80
CA LEU A 65 3.43 -0.35 -4.60
C LEU A 65 3.35 -1.86 -4.83
N LEU A 66 2.82 -2.29 -5.98
CA LEU A 66 2.71 -3.70 -6.31
C LEU A 66 4.09 -4.22 -6.73
N PRO A 67 4.42 -5.49 -6.39
CA PRO A 67 5.61 -6.12 -6.93
C PRO A 67 5.51 -6.18 -8.47
N LEU A 68 6.31 -5.37 -9.17
CA LEU A 68 6.54 -5.58 -10.60
C LEU A 68 7.11 -6.99 -10.76
N CYS A 69 6.51 -7.79 -11.65
CA CYS A 69 6.81 -9.20 -11.86
C CYS A 69 8.32 -9.48 -11.82
N LYS A 70 8.81 -10.08 -10.73
CA LYS A 70 10.22 -10.47 -10.56
C LYS A 70 10.49 -11.77 -11.32
N ARG A 71 10.69 -11.70 -12.64
CA ARG A 71 11.65 -12.62 -13.29
C ARG A 71 13.10 -12.21 -12.97
N CYS A 72 13.35 -11.73 -11.76
CA CYS A 72 14.65 -11.44 -11.16
C CYS A 72 14.60 -11.82 -9.66
N ARG A 73 13.93 -12.94 -9.33
CA ARG A 73 14.08 -13.60 -8.02
C ARG A 73 14.72 -15.00 -8.17
N GLN A 74 15.41 -15.24 -9.28
CA GLN A 74 16.23 -16.41 -9.58
C GLN A 74 17.47 -15.90 -10.30
N GLY A 75 18.65 -16.05 -9.69
CA GLY A 75 19.92 -15.63 -10.29
C GLY A 75 20.82 -14.82 -9.37
N SER A 76 21.22 -15.39 -8.23
CA SER A 76 22.56 -15.20 -7.67
C SER A 76 22.82 -16.21 -6.56
N ALA A 77 22.70 -17.51 -6.89
CA ALA A 77 23.48 -18.53 -6.22
C ALA A 77 24.73 -18.70 -7.07
N THR A 78 25.74 -17.88 -6.80
CA THR A 78 27.09 -18.05 -7.35
C THR A 78 27.79 -19.12 -6.52
N SER A 79 27.83 -20.34 -7.05
CA SER A 79 28.85 -21.34 -6.76
C SER A 79 29.70 -21.44 -8.03
N ALA A 80 31.03 -21.47 -8.06
CA ALA A 80 32.09 -21.36 -7.08
C ALA A 80 33.39 -21.21 -7.89
N ALA A 81 34.35 -20.38 -7.43
CA ALA A 81 35.79 -20.58 -7.58
C ALA A 81 36.54 -19.48 -6.77
N SER A 82 37.14 -19.91 -5.66
CA SER A 82 37.92 -19.18 -4.64
C SER A 82 39.30 -18.67 -5.17
N PRO A 83 40.22 -18.03 -4.37
CA PRO A 83 40.21 -17.76 -2.90
C PRO A 83 40.70 -16.37 -2.39
N ALA A 84 40.25 -16.02 -1.16
CA ALA A 84 40.88 -15.41 0.05
C ALA A 84 42.11 -14.44 -0.05
N PRO A 85 42.39 -13.54 0.95
CA PRO A 85 42.11 -13.67 2.40
C PRO A 85 41.56 -12.43 3.16
N GLN A 86 41.29 -12.65 4.46
CA GLN A 86 40.56 -11.81 5.44
C GLN A 86 41.42 -10.69 6.09
N PRO A 87 40.85 -9.79 6.93
CA PRO A 87 40.63 -10.11 8.35
C PRO A 87 39.37 -9.50 9.05
N SER A 88 39.00 -10.19 10.14
CA SER A 88 38.47 -9.73 11.45
C SER A 88 37.16 -8.92 11.61
N ALA A 89 36.19 -9.64 12.17
CA ALA A 89 35.13 -9.29 13.14
C ALA A 89 34.88 -7.82 13.56
N SER A 90 33.60 -7.39 13.42
CA SER A 90 32.73 -7.05 14.55
C SER A 90 31.29 -6.79 14.09
N GLU A 91 30.34 -7.34 14.83
CA GLU A 91 28.89 -7.18 14.69
C GLU A 91 28.41 -5.73 14.69
N GLY A 92 27.35 -5.45 13.92
CA GLY A 92 26.58 -4.21 14.04
C GLY A 92 25.97 -3.73 12.74
N THR A 93 25.18 -4.54 12.03
CA THR A 93 24.41 -4.05 10.87
C THR A 93 23.25 -3.18 11.36
N LEU A 94 23.55 -1.90 11.58
CA LEU A 94 22.54 -0.85 11.49
C LEU A 94 21.88 -0.97 10.12
N GLN A 95 20.57 -1.25 10.12
CA GLN A 95 19.77 -1.22 8.91
C GLN A 95 19.96 0.14 8.25
N ARG A 96 20.72 0.13 7.15
CA ARG A 96 21.07 1.29 6.36
C ARG A 96 19.77 1.94 5.86
N LEU A 97 19.41 3.05 6.49
CA LEU A 97 18.31 3.91 6.05
C LEU A 97 18.63 4.34 4.62
N VAL A 98 17.85 3.83 3.67
CA VAL A 98 17.91 4.29 2.28
C VAL A 98 17.46 5.75 2.27
N PRO A 99 18.23 6.69 1.66
CA PRO A 99 17.80 8.07 1.52
C PRO A 99 16.44 8.12 0.82
N ARG A 100 15.43 8.65 1.53
CA ARG A 100 14.17 8.99 0.89
C ARG A 100 14.46 10.13 -0.09
N THR A 101 13.98 9.97 -1.32
CA THR A 101 14.02 11.04 -2.32
C THR A 101 13.38 12.31 -1.73
N PRO A 102 13.90 13.51 -2.05
CA PRO A 102 13.35 14.76 -1.54
C PRO A 102 11.86 14.82 -1.83
N ARG A 103 11.04 14.93 -0.78
CA ARG A 103 9.61 15.15 -0.92
C ARG A 103 9.39 16.54 -1.49
N GLU A 104 8.86 16.60 -2.70
CA GLU A 104 8.12 17.75 -3.22
C GLU A 104 7.20 18.27 -2.11
N THR A 105 7.54 19.43 -1.55
CA THR A 105 6.98 19.91 -0.27
C THR A 105 5.56 20.48 -0.41
N HIS A 106 5.03 20.50 -1.64
CA HIS A 106 3.74 21.10 -1.99
C HIS A 106 2.72 20.12 -2.64
N GLY A 107 2.97 18.81 -2.59
CA GLY A 107 2.05 17.79 -3.14
C GLY A 107 1.04 17.24 -2.12
N PRO A 108 -0.15 16.77 -2.55
CA PRO A 108 -1.06 16.05 -1.68
C PRO A 108 -0.41 14.75 -1.15
N LEU A 109 -0.78 14.35 0.07
CA LEU A 109 -0.25 13.11 0.66
C LEU A 109 -0.62 11.89 -0.19
N PRO A 110 0.22 10.83 -0.21
CA PRO A 110 -0.10 9.57 -0.88
C PRO A 110 -1.38 8.94 -0.36
N LEU A 111 -2.08 8.17 -1.18
CA LEU A 111 -3.38 7.57 -0.88
C LEU A 111 -3.40 6.86 0.48
N LEU A 112 -2.48 5.93 0.72
CA LEU A 112 -2.46 5.16 1.97
C LEU A 112 -2.15 6.04 3.19
N ALA A 113 -1.42 7.15 3.01
CA ALA A 113 -1.20 8.12 4.07
C ALA A 113 -2.47 8.95 4.35
N ARG A 114 -3.18 9.39 3.30
CA ARG A 114 -4.48 10.08 3.45
C ARG A 114 -5.50 9.18 4.15
N VAL A 115 -5.62 7.92 3.72
CA VAL A 115 -6.49 6.94 4.37
C VAL A 115 -6.11 6.79 5.84
N LYS A 116 -4.84 6.58 6.16
CA LYS A 116 -4.41 6.45 7.57
C LYS A 116 -4.79 7.68 8.40
N GLN A 117 -4.59 8.88 7.86
CA GLN A 117 -4.92 10.12 8.54
C GLN A 117 -6.43 10.24 8.81
N THR A 118 -7.26 9.96 7.82
CA THR A 118 -8.73 10.02 7.94
C THR A 118 -9.26 9.04 8.98
N PHE A 119 -8.77 7.80 9.01
CA PHE A 119 -9.26 6.80 9.97
C PHE A 119 -8.69 7.00 11.38
N SER A 120 -7.53 7.63 11.53
CA SER A 120 -6.94 7.95 12.84
C SER A 120 -7.68 9.08 13.56
N CYS A 121 -8.36 9.98 12.83
CA CYS A 121 -9.16 11.05 13.43
C CYS A 121 -10.64 10.69 13.66
N LEU A 122 -11.15 9.59 13.08
CA LEU A 122 -12.54 9.16 13.26
C LEU A 122 -13.01 9.09 14.72
N PRO A 123 -12.25 8.55 15.70
CA PRO A 123 -12.70 8.51 17.10
C PRO A 123 -12.94 9.91 17.67
N ARG A 124 -12.12 10.91 17.30
CA ARG A 124 -12.24 12.30 17.77
C ARG A 124 -13.34 13.06 17.05
N CYS A 125 -13.55 12.77 15.76
CA CYS A 125 -14.58 13.43 14.96
C CYS A 125 -15.99 12.93 15.29
N LEU A 126 -16.16 11.65 15.65
CA LEU A 126 -17.45 11.06 16.02
C LEU A 126 -17.91 11.50 17.43
N SER A 127 -16.99 11.63 18.40
CA SER A 127 -17.34 12.11 19.75
C SER A 127 -17.85 13.56 19.78
N ARG A 128 -17.41 14.42 18.85
CA ARG A 128 -17.82 15.83 18.81
C ARG A 128 -19.25 16.04 18.31
N LYS A 129 -19.86 15.02 17.69
CA LYS A 129 -21.22 15.09 17.12
C LYS A 129 -22.33 14.70 18.12
N GLY A 130 -21.96 14.37 19.38
CA GLY A 130 -22.89 13.97 20.44
C GLY A 130 -23.23 15.06 21.47
N GLY A 131 -22.77 16.30 21.29
CA GLY A 131 -23.15 17.42 22.18
C GLY A 131 -24.44 18.06 21.72
N LYS A 132 -25.56 17.65 22.29
CA LYS A 132 -26.84 18.37 22.25
C LYS A 132 -27.29 18.60 23.68
#